data_AF-A0A8S9RR42-F1
#
_entry.id   AF-A0A8S9RR42-F1
#
_cell.length_a   1.000
_cell.length_b   1.000
_cell.length_c   1.000
_cell.angle_alpha   90.00
_cell.angle_beta   90.00
_cell.angle_gamma   90.00
#
_symmetry.space_group_name_H-M   'P 1'
#
loop_
_entity.id
_entity.type
_entity.pdbx_description
1 polymer ?
#
loop_
_entity_poly.entity_id
_entity_poly.type
_entity_poly.pdbx_seq_one_letter_code
_entity_poly.pdbx_strand_id
1 'polypeptide(L)'
;MLDGSWTSSAHFSGCGWVWMDSGGNIQLMGTRNFTRRESAFHSEVEALRWAMENMLQLSPCQTFGTDCKELIAMIKEPHAWPSFATELERIETL
;
A
#
# COMPACT_ATOMS: atom_id res chain seq x y z
N MET A 1 6.23 7.39 -0.56
CA MET A 1 4.93 7.35 -1.28
C MET A 1 4.68 5.94 -1.77
N LEU A 2 3.42 5.55 -1.93
CA LEU A 2 3.00 4.24 -2.44
C LEU A 2 1.80 4.42 -3.38
N ASP A 3 1.66 3.49 -4.33
CA ASP A 3 0.59 3.51 -5.34
C ASP A 3 0.28 2.10 -5.84
N GLY A 4 -1.00 1.83 -6.11
CA GLY A 4 -1.51 0.57 -6.63
C GLY A 4 -1.99 0.69 -8.08
N SER A 5 -1.63 -0.27 -8.93
CA SER A 5 -2.14 -0.33 -10.30
C SER A 5 -3.08 -1.51 -10.52
N TRP A 6 -4.14 -1.27 -11.29
CA TRP A 6 -5.15 -2.27 -11.59
C TRP A 6 -5.79 -2.00 -12.95
N THR A 7 -6.13 -3.05 -13.66
CA THR A 7 -6.91 -2.97 -14.90
C THR A 7 -7.80 -4.20 -15.03
N SER A 8 -9.04 -4.01 -15.47
CA SER A 8 -10.06 -5.08 -15.53
C SER A 8 -9.68 -6.24 -16.44
N SER A 9 -8.95 -5.97 -17.53
CA SER A 9 -8.53 -6.94 -18.53
C SER A 9 -7.18 -7.61 -18.26
N ALA A 10 -6.40 -7.13 -17.29
CA ALA A 10 -5.08 -7.67 -17.00
C ALA A 10 -5.17 -8.92 -16.12
N HIS A 11 -4.20 -9.83 -16.24
CA HIS A 11 -4.07 -10.99 -15.34
C HIS A 11 -3.38 -10.65 -14.01
N PHE A 12 -2.72 -9.50 -13.95
CA PHE A 12 -1.94 -9.05 -12.82
C PHE A 12 -2.34 -7.64 -12.42
N SER A 13 -2.16 -7.36 -11.14
CA SER A 13 -2.14 -6.03 -10.56
C SER A 13 -0.69 -5.67 -10.23
N GLY A 14 -0.40 -4.37 -10.20
CA GLY A 14 0.91 -3.87 -9.79
C GLY A 14 0.82 -3.03 -8.53
N CYS A 15 1.95 -2.83 -7.87
CA CYS A 15 2.11 -1.79 -6.87
C CYS A 15 3.55 -1.30 -6.85
N GLY A 16 3.72 -0.09 -6.34
CA GLY A 16 5.03 0.52 -6.16
C GLY A 16 5.11 1.37 -4.90
N TRP A 17 6.33 1.59 -4.45
CA TRP A 17 6.63 2.55 -3.41
C TRP A 17 7.98 3.21 -3.65
N VAL A 18 8.12 4.42 -3.10
CA VAL A 18 9.36 5.19 -3.08
C VAL A 18 9.62 5.66 -1.65
N TRP A 19 10.85 5.49 -1.20
CA TRP A 19 11.39 6.04 0.04
C TRP A 19 12.28 7.24 -0.30
N MET A 20 12.02 8.34 0.39
CA MET A 20 12.72 9.60 0.20
C MET A 20 13.34 10.04 1.53
N ASP A 21 14.51 10.68 1.44
CA ASP A 21 15.10 11.35 2.59
C ASP A 21 14.36 12.66 2.92
N SER A 22 14.78 13.34 4.00
CA SER A 22 14.19 14.62 4.41
C SER A 22 14.40 15.76 3.40
N GLY A 23 15.33 15.61 2.46
CA GLY A 23 15.55 16.55 1.35
C GLY A 23 14.67 16.26 0.13
N GLY A 24 13.84 15.21 0.18
CA GLY A 24 12.99 14.80 -0.93
C GLY A 24 13.72 13.99 -2.01
N ASN A 25 14.96 13.57 -1.77
CA ASN A 25 15.68 12.73 -2.73
C ASN A 25 15.23 11.28 -2.57
N ILE A 26 14.94 10.62 -3.70
CA ILE A 26 14.62 9.20 -3.71
C ILE A 26 15.87 8.41 -3.35
N GLN A 27 15.78 7.64 -2.27
CA GLN A 27 16.85 6.78 -1.78
C GLN A 27 16.61 5.32 -2.19
N LEU A 28 15.36 4.89 -2.21
CA LEU A 28 14.98 3.53 -2.60
C LEU A 28 13.60 3.51 -3.25
N MET A 29 13.37 2.54 -4.13
CA MET A 29 12.07 2.27 -4.72
C MET A 29 11.85 0.77 -4.89
N GLY A 30 10.59 0.36 -4.84
CA GLY A 30 10.17 -1.00 -5.14
C GLY A 30 9.01 -0.99 -6.13
N THR A 31 9.04 -1.91 -7.10
CA THR A 31 7.90 -2.22 -7.97
C THR A 31 7.63 -3.72 -7.95
N ARG A 32 6.36 -4.13 -7.89
CA ARG A 32 5.98 -5.55 -7.86
C ARG A 32 4.67 -5.78 -8.61
N ASN A 33 4.59 -6.93 -9.26
CA ASN A 33 3.34 -7.49 -9.77
C ASN A 33 2.85 -8.63 -8.87
N PHE A 34 1.54 -8.80 -8.80
CA PHE A 34 0.84 -9.88 -8.09
C PHE A 34 -0.40 -10.29 -8.89
N THR A 35 -0.95 -11.47 -8.56
CA THR A 35 -2.22 -11.92 -9.13
C THR A 35 -3.26 -10.81 -9.03
N ARG A 36 -4.02 -10.58 -10.10
CA ARG A 36 -4.99 -9.48 -10.17
C ARG A 36 -5.85 -9.43 -8.91
N ARG A 37 -5.91 -8.26 -8.28
CA ARG A 37 -6.80 -8.00 -7.15
C ARG A 37 -8.22 -7.72 -7.63
N GLU A 38 -9.16 -7.70 -6.70
CA GLU A 38 -10.58 -7.55 -7.00
C GLU A 38 -10.93 -6.16 -7.53
N SER A 39 -10.23 -5.12 -7.06
CA SER A 39 -10.42 -3.74 -7.50
C SER A 39 -9.12 -2.93 -7.42
N ALA A 40 -9.14 -1.73 -8.02
CA ALA A 40 -8.07 -0.75 -7.84
C ALA A 40 -7.78 -0.47 -6.36
N PHE A 41 -8.83 -0.35 -5.55
CA PHE A 41 -8.67 -0.13 -4.11
C PHE A 41 -7.95 -1.29 -3.40
N HIS A 42 -8.18 -2.54 -3.81
CA HIS A 42 -7.41 -3.67 -3.28
C HIS A 42 -5.92 -3.65 -3.70
N SER A 43 -5.58 -3.04 -4.84
CA SER A 43 -4.18 -2.81 -5.22
C SER A 43 -3.54 -1.74 -4.34
N GLU A 44 -4.25 -0.67 -3.98
CA GLU A 44 -3.77 0.37 -3.05
C GLU A 44 -3.45 -0.20 -1.66
N VAL A 45 -4.34 -1.04 -1.14
CA VAL A 45 -4.16 -1.70 0.16
C VAL A 45 -2.96 -2.65 0.13
N GLU A 46 -2.76 -3.38 -0.98
CA GLU A 46 -1.59 -4.23 -1.18
C GLU A 46 -0.29 -3.42 -1.31
N ALA A 47 -0.35 -2.24 -1.95
CA ALA A 47 0.77 -1.30 -2.04
C ALA A 47 1.20 -0.82 -0.66
N LEU A 48 0.24 -0.44 0.20
CA LEU A 48 0.51 -0.01 1.57
C LEU A 48 1.17 -1.11 2.38
N ARG A 49 0.58 -2.30 2.39
CA ARG A 49 1.16 -3.42 3.13
C ARG A 49 2.57 -3.74 2.66
N TRP A 50 2.78 -3.84 1.36
CA TRP A 50 4.09 -4.17 0.83
C TRP A 50 5.11 -3.08 1.14
N ALA A 51 4.72 -1.81 1.08
CA ALA A 51 5.57 -0.71 1.53
C ALA A 51 5.93 -0.87 3.01
N MET A 52 4.97 -1.15 3.89
CA MET A 52 5.22 -1.37 5.33
C MET A 52 6.19 -2.54 5.58
N GLU A 53 5.98 -3.70 4.93
CA GLU A 53 6.85 -4.87 5.04
C GLU A 53 8.32 -4.57 4.69
N ASN A 54 8.55 -3.76 3.65
CA ASN A 54 9.91 -3.38 3.25
C ASN A 54 10.48 -2.30 4.17
N MET A 55 9.65 -1.35 4.58
CA MET A 55 10.07 -0.21 5.38
C MET A 55 10.42 -0.58 6.83
N LEU A 56 9.72 -1.58 7.41
CA LEU A 56 10.03 -2.13 8.73
C LEU A 56 11.44 -2.72 8.81
N GLN A 57 11.99 -3.20 7.69
CA GLN A 57 13.36 -3.72 7.62
C GLN A 57 14.41 -2.60 7.58
N LEU A 58 14.01 -1.38 7.23
CA LEU A 58 14.94 -0.26 6.95
C LEU A 58 14.97 0.77 8.08
N SER A 59 13.84 1.05 8.74
CA SER A 59 13.77 2.05 9.82
C SER A 59 12.53 1.85 10.71
N PRO A 60 12.65 2.09 12.03
CA PRO A 60 11.52 2.03 12.96
C PRO A 60 10.58 3.26 12.91
N CYS A 61 10.93 4.34 12.22
CA CYS A 61 10.08 5.54 12.09
C CYS A 61 9.84 5.84 10.60
N GLN A 62 8.58 5.73 10.18
CA GLN A 62 8.18 5.79 8.77
C GLN A 62 6.86 6.56 8.64
N THR A 63 6.84 7.60 7.81
CA THR A 63 5.61 8.27 7.37
C THR A 63 5.24 7.77 5.97
N PHE A 64 4.06 7.19 5.83
CA PHE A 64 3.55 6.73 4.54
C PHE A 64 2.71 7.82 3.87
N GLY A 65 2.84 7.95 2.55
CA GLY A 65 2.06 8.88 1.74
C GLY A 65 1.39 8.14 0.59
N THR A 66 0.13 8.43 0.35
CA THR A 66 -0.74 7.90 -0.71
C THR A 66 -1.66 9.02 -1.18
N ASP A 67 -2.08 8.98 -2.44
CA ASP A 67 -3.12 9.87 -2.99
C ASP A 67 -4.54 9.26 -2.90
N CYS A 68 -4.66 8.01 -2.45
CA CYS A 68 -5.93 7.32 -2.26
C CYS A 68 -6.62 7.78 -0.96
N LYS A 69 -7.68 8.60 -1.11
CA LYS A 69 -8.46 9.13 0.03
C LYS A 69 -9.21 8.03 0.77
N GLU A 70 -9.72 7.05 0.05
CA GLU A 70 -10.42 5.88 0.59
C GLU A 70 -9.49 5.05 1.46
N LEU A 71 -8.21 4.91 1.09
CA LEU A 71 -7.22 4.20 1.88
C LEU A 71 -6.98 4.93 3.21
N ILE A 72 -6.84 6.25 3.17
CA ILE A 72 -6.70 7.07 4.39
C ILE A 72 -7.95 6.94 5.27
N ALA A 73 -9.15 6.97 4.69
CA ALA A 73 -10.40 6.82 5.42
C ALA A 73 -10.49 5.43 6.08
N MET A 74 -10.12 4.37 5.35
CA MET A 74 -10.13 3.00 5.84
C MET A 74 -9.18 2.79 7.02
N ILE A 75 -7.96 3.34 6.96
CA ILE A 75 -7.00 3.24 8.07
C ILE A 75 -7.46 4.04 9.30
N LYS A 76 -8.18 5.16 9.11
CA LYS A 76 -8.71 5.97 10.22
C LYS A 76 -9.94 5.34 10.89
N GLU A 77 -10.80 4.69 10.10
CA GLU A 77 -12.06 4.12 10.57
C GLU A 77 -12.22 2.67 10.07
N PRO A 78 -11.36 1.72 10.48
CA PRO A 78 -11.34 0.35 9.94
C PRO A 78 -12.67 -0.38 10.10
N HIS A 79 -13.42 -0.12 11.17
CA HIS A 79 -14.73 -0.71 11.43
C HIS A 79 -15.81 -0.33 10.39
N ALA A 80 -15.63 0.77 9.65
CA ALA A 80 -16.53 1.17 8.57
C ALA A 80 -16.33 0.36 7.28
N TRP A 81 -15.28 -0.47 7.21
CA TRP A 81 -14.87 -1.21 6.02
C TRP A 81 -14.81 -2.73 6.25
N PRO A 82 -15.93 -3.36 6.65
CA PRO A 82 -15.95 -4.79 6.99
C PRO A 82 -15.53 -5.72 5.83
N SER A 83 -15.67 -5.28 4.57
CA SER A 83 -15.20 -6.04 3.41
C SER A 83 -13.68 -6.14 3.30
N PHE A 84 -12.93 -5.30 4.02
CA PHE A 84 -11.46 -5.28 4.05
C PHE A 84 -10.90 -5.79 5.38
N ALA A 85 -11.70 -6.45 6.21
CA ALA A 85 -11.29 -6.90 7.55
C ALA A 85 -10.01 -7.77 7.51
N THR A 86 -9.93 -8.70 6.55
CA THR A 86 -8.75 -9.57 6.37
C THR A 86 -7.49 -8.77 5.99
N GLU A 87 -7.63 -7.82 5.07
CA GLU A 87 -6.53 -6.95 4.66
C GLU A 87 -6.04 -6.06 5.81
N LEU A 88 -6.98 -5.50 6.58
CA LEU A 88 -6.72 -4.64 7.72
C LEU A 88 -6.01 -5.40 8.84
N GLU A 89 -6.51 -6.58 9.21
CA GLU A 89 -5.85 -7.45 10.20
C GLU A 89 -4.40 -7.73 9.80
N ARG A 90 -4.18 -8.07 8.52
CA ARG A 90 -2.83 -8.35 8.03
C ARG A 90 -1.91 -7.12 8.10
N ILE A 91 -2.43 -5.92 7.88
CA ILE A 91 -1.65 -4.67 8.02
C ILE A 91 -1.36 -4.36 9.50
N GLU A 92 -2.33 -4.56 10.39
CA GLU A 92 -2.19 -4.31 11.83
C GLU A 92 -1.20 -5.24 12.52
N THR A 93 -1.02 -6.45 11.99
CA THR A 93 -0.09 -7.46 12.55
C THR A 93 1.36 -7.35 12.06
N LEU A 94 1.69 -6.37 11.22
CA LEU A 94 3.06 -6.10 10.75
C LEU A 94 3.90 -5.36 11.79
#